data_AF-A0A7J4YJF8-F1
#
_entry.id   AF-A0A7J4YJF8-F1
#
_cell.length_a   1.000
_cell.length_b   1.000
_cell.length_c   1.000
_cell.angle_alpha   90.00
_cell.angle_beta   90.00
_cell.angle_gamma   90.00
#
_symmetry.space_group_name_H-M   'P 1'
#
loop_
_entity.id
_entity.type
_entity.pdbx_description
1 polymer ?
#
loop_
_entity_poly.entity_id
_entity_poly.type
_entity_poly.pdbx_seq_one_letter_code
_entity_poly.pdbx_strand_id
1 'polypeptide(L)'
;MKTALLALGVLCIMGSCSSEMKSSKGIVCDASMNTVSIVTDKNDTLSFSTMDANKEQVDGLLLNDTLEVFYAGKYTPGMQASKLVQYPQAPRLGGDRDEHGCIGSAGYVWCEVQKDCIRLFEKGIRTEAVNGGETSAFIVFSPDSTRAELFFSDKQPNEILERRSLPSGGYAWNVEDDDTKNVRLVDGLWTISQRGDLIYTQKAENK
;
A
#
# COMPACT_ATOMS: atom_id res chain seq x y z
N MET A 1 -29.17 -52.82 39.90
CA MET A 1 -29.03 -52.09 38.63
C MET A 1 -29.25 -50.61 38.93
N LYS A 2 -28.16 -49.83 39.06
CA LYS A 2 -28.20 -48.38 39.32
C LYS A 2 -27.77 -47.67 38.05
N THR A 3 -28.68 -46.94 37.42
CA THR A 3 -28.43 -46.12 36.23
C THR A 3 -27.82 -44.79 36.67
N ALA A 4 -26.59 -44.52 36.26
CA ALA A 4 -25.95 -43.21 36.41
C ALA A 4 -26.28 -42.35 35.18
N LEU A 5 -26.94 -41.21 35.39
CA LEU A 5 -27.07 -40.17 34.38
C LEU A 5 -25.77 -39.36 34.32
N LEU A 6 -25.09 -39.40 33.17
CA LEU A 6 -24.01 -38.49 32.81
C LEU A 6 -24.62 -37.27 32.13
N ALA A 7 -24.63 -36.13 32.83
CA ALA A 7 -24.94 -34.84 32.23
C ALA A 7 -23.71 -34.35 31.45
N LEU A 8 -23.76 -34.41 30.11
CA LEU A 8 -22.82 -33.71 29.24
C LEU A 8 -23.12 -32.21 29.31
N GLY A 9 -22.32 -31.46 30.07
CA GLY A 9 -22.26 -30.01 29.98
C GLY A 9 -21.65 -29.62 28.63
N VAL A 10 -22.46 -29.06 27.73
CA VAL A 10 -21.98 -28.40 26.51
C VAL A 10 -21.32 -27.10 26.92
N LEU A 11 -19.99 -27.09 26.95
CA LEU A 11 -19.19 -25.89 27.13
C LEU A 11 -19.17 -25.12 25.81
N CYS A 12 -20.08 -24.17 25.64
CA CYS A 12 -20.05 -23.20 24.55
C CYS A 12 -18.79 -22.33 24.70
N ILE A 13 -17.74 -22.65 23.96
CA ILE A 13 -16.55 -21.80 23.82
C ILE A 13 -17.00 -20.60 22.98
N MET A 14 -17.37 -19.52 23.66
CA MET A 14 -17.53 -18.20 23.05
C MET A 14 -16.14 -17.78 22.57
N GLY A 15 -15.81 -18.12 21.32
CA GLY A 15 -14.64 -17.60 20.63
C GLY A 15 -14.80 -16.10 20.51
N SER A 16 -14.23 -15.35 21.46
CA SER A 16 -14.04 -13.92 21.34
C SER A 16 -13.28 -13.68 20.04
N CYS A 17 -13.91 -13.04 19.06
CA CYS A 17 -13.23 -12.52 17.88
C CYS A 17 -12.28 -11.41 18.34
N SER A 18 -11.10 -11.76 18.86
CA SER A 18 -10.02 -10.79 18.97
C SER A 18 -9.48 -10.60 17.56
N SER A 19 -9.92 -9.54 16.88
CA SER A 19 -9.28 -9.07 15.66
C SER A 19 -7.79 -8.89 15.93
N GLU A 20 -6.95 -9.60 15.17
CA GLU A 20 -5.49 -9.55 15.29
C GLU A 20 -5.00 -8.10 15.21
N MET A 21 -4.24 -7.67 16.22
CA MET A 21 -3.65 -6.34 16.24
C MET A 21 -2.38 -6.35 15.40
N LYS A 22 -2.32 -5.50 14.38
CA LYS A 22 -1.16 -5.30 13.50
C LYS A 22 -0.56 -3.92 13.72
N SER A 23 0.64 -3.71 13.20
CA SER A 23 1.24 -2.38 13.09
C SER A 23 1.91 -2.17 11.75
N SER A 24 2.06 -0.90 11.38
CA SER A 24 2.87 -0.49 10.23
C SER A 24 3.68 0.72 10.61
N LYS A 25 4.97 0.67 10.31
CA LYS A 25 5.93 1.73 10.57
C LYS A 25 6.29 2.42 9.27
N GLY A 26 6.37 3.73 9.32
CA GLY A 26 6.72 4.53 8.15
C GLY A 26 6.96 5.97 8.51
N ILE A 27 7.11 6.76 7.46
CA ILE A 27 7.44 8.18 7.54
C ILE A 27 6.20 8.99 7.22
N VAL A 28 5.83 9.91 8.10
CA VAL A 28 4.67 10.78 7.92
C VAL A 28 4.85 11.63 6.67
N CYS A 29 4.04 11.36 5.64
CA CYS A 29 4.02 12.12 4.39
C CYS A 29 2.83 13.07 4.27
N ASP A 30 1.79 12.82 5.06
CA ASP A 30 0.64 13.71 5.23
C ASP A 30 0.11 13.57 6.66
N ALA A 31 -0.27 14.70 7.27
CA ALA A 31 -0.90 14.73 8.58
C ALA A 31 -1.95 15.85 8.59
N SER A 32 -3.21 15.46 8.70
CA SER A 32 -4.34 16.37 8.86
C SER A 32 -4.88 16.31 10.30
N MET A 33 -5.99 17.01 10.57
CA MET A 33 -6.64 16.96 11.89
C MET A 33 -7.04 15.54 12.33
N ASN A 34 -7.51 14.70 11.39
CA ASN A 34 -8.09 13.38 11.69
C ASN A 34 -7.51 12.25 10.82
N THR A 35 -6.49 12.52 10.01
CA THR A 35 -5.84 11.51 9.17
C THR A 35 -4.33 11.62 9.27
N VAL A 36 -3.66 10.48 9.12
CA VAL A 36 -2.22 10.43 8.91
C VAL A 36 -1.92 9.45 7.79
N SER A 37 -0.98 9.82 6.92
CA SER A 37 -0.44 8.92 5.91
C SER A 37 1.04 8.69 6.15
N ILE A 38 1.45 7.44 6.10
CA ILE A 38 2.85 7.03 6.23
C ILE A 38 3.35 6.38 4.95
N VAL A 39 4.59 6.66 4.58
CA VAL A 39 5.33 5.88 3.58
C VAL A 39 6.11 4.80 4.31
N THR A 40 5.81 3.54 3.99
CA THR A 40 6.49 2.37 4.57
C THR A 40 7.85 2.14 3.94
N ASP A 41 8.66 1.29 4.55
CA ASP A 41 9.93 0.79 3.98
C ASP A 41 9.76 0.04 2.65
N LYS A 42 8.54 -0.38 2.34
CA LYS A 42 8.15 -1.03 1.08
C LYS A 42 7.66 -0.03 0.03
N ASN A 43 7.84 1.27 0.25
CA ASN A 43 7.34 2.36 -0.60
C ASN A 43 5.82 2.37 -0.81
N ASP A 44 5.04 1.62 -0.02
CA ASP A 44 3.58 1.78 0.01
C ASP A 44 3.22 2.96 0.91
N THR A 45 2.12 3.63 0.56
CA THR A 45 1.53 4.70 1.35
C THR A 45 0.27 4.19 2.03
N LEU A 46 0.31 4.16 3.36
CA LEU A 46 -0.79 3.71 4.18
C LEU A 46 -1.44 4.91 4.87
N SER A 47 -2.75 5.07 4.69
CA SER A 47 -3.51 6.16 5.27
C SER A 47 -4.45 5.64 6.34
N PHE A 48 -4.50 6.33 7.47
CA PHE A 48 -5.26 5.94 8.65
C PHE A 48 -6.08 7.12 9.17
N SER A 49 -7.31 6.83 9.60
CA SER A 49 -8.06 7.73 10.48
C SER A 49 -7.42 7.74 11.86
N THR A 50 -7.16 8.93 12.40
CA THR A 50 -6.61 9.13 13.73
C THR A 50 -7.67 9.57 14.75
N MET A 51 -8.95 9.67 14.34
CA MET A 51 -10.04 10.22 15.15
C MET A 51 -10.15 9.55 16.53
N ASP A 52 -10.11 8.22 16.57
CA ASP A 52 -10.28 7.41 17.79
C ASP A 52 -8.96 6.81 18.31
N ALA A 53 -7.83 7.19 17.72
CA ALA A 53 -6.54 6.62 18.05
C ALA A 53 -6.00 7.12 19.41
N ASN A 54 -5.40 6.23 20.19
CA ASN A 54 -4.57 6.61 21.35
C ASN A 54 -3.30 7.34 20.85
N LYS A 55 -3.10 8.58 21.34
CA LYS A 55 -1.98 9.47 20.98
C LYS A 55 -1.08 9.84 22.16
N GLU A 56 -1.11 9.10 23.27
CA GLU A 56 -0.32 9.41 24.46
C GLU A 56 1.20 9.42 24.20
N GLN A 57 1.66 8.72 23.15
CA GLN A 57 3.07 8.66 22.73
C GLN A 57 3.33 9.48 21.47
N VAL A 58 2.59 10.56 21.29
CA VAL A 58 2.70 11.49 20.17
C VAL A 58 2.70 12.92 20.74
N ASP A 59 3.75 13.68 20.46
CA ASP A 59 3.86 15.10 20.83
C ASP A 59 3.91 15.96 19.58
N GLY A 60 2.74 16.13 18.96
CA GLY A 60 2.62 16.67 17.60
C GLY A 60 3.13 15.70 16.54
N LEU A 61 2.53 15.73 15.36
CA LEU A 61 3.05 15.00 14.19
C LEU A 61 3.49 16.01 13.15
N LEU A 62 4.75 15.94 12.78
CA LEU A 62 5.33 16.73 11.70
C LEU A 62 5.59 15.84 10.49
N LEU A 63 5.66 16.47 9.32
CA LEU A 63 6.13 15.79 8.12
C LEU A 63 7.54 15.27 8.34
N ASN A 64 7.78 14.06 7.84
CA ASN A 64 9.00 13.26 8.01
C ASN A 64 9.17 12.60 9.39
N ASP A 65 8.20 12.70 10.29
CA ASP A 65 8.23 11.92 11.53
C ASP A 65 8.20 10.42 11.27
N THR A 66 8.97 9.64 12.04
CA THR A 66 8.82 8.19 12.05
C THR A 66 7.65 7.84 12.95
N LEU A 67 6.64 7.20 12.38
CA LEU A 67 5.41 6.84 13.07
C LEU A 67 5.15 5.34 12.91
N GLU A 68 4.84 4.68 14.02
CA GLU A 68 4.23 3.36 13.99
C GLU A 68 2.75 3.48 14.32
N VAL A 69 1.93 2.98 13.40
CA VAL A 69 0.48 2.99 13.48
C VAL A 69 0.00 1.57 13.77
N PHE A 70 -0.71 1.39 14.88
CA PHE A 70 -1.33 0.11 15.27
C PHE A 70 -2.78 0.11 14.86
N TYR A 71 -3.28 -1.01 14.33
CA TYR A 71 -4.64 -1.16 13.83
C TYR A 71 -5.12 -2.61 13.93
N ALA A 72 -6.43 -2.83 13.92
CA ALA A 72 -7.04 -4.14 14.05
C ALA A 72 -7.45 -4.73 12.69
N GLY A 73 -7.10 -5.98 12.45
CA GLY A 73 -7.51 -6.70 11.24
C GLY A 73 -6.65 -6.39 10.02
N LYS A 74 -7.24 -6.59 8.82
CA LYS A 74 -6.54 -6.35 7.56
C LYS A 74 -6.51 -4.88 7.20
N TYR A 75 -5.40 -4.41 6.63
CA TYR A 75 -5.30 -3.02 6.21
C TYR A 75 -6.36 -2.67 5.15
N THR A 76 -7.05 -1.56 5.35
CA THR A 76 -7.85 -0.87 4.34
C THR A 76 -7.54 0.62 4.37
N PRO A 77 -7.43 1.31 3.23
CA PRO A 77 -7.20 2.75 3.21
C PRO A 77 -8.21 3.52 4.07
N GLY A 78 -7.69 4.40 4.92
CA GLY A 78 -8.49 5.24 5.82
C GLY A 78 -9.03 4.50 7.04
N MET A 79 -8.60 3.26 7.31
CA MET A 79 -9.04 2.53 8.50
C MET A 79 -8.66 3.25 9.80
N GLN A 80 -9.40 2.96 10.86
CA GLN A 80 -9.14 3.51 12.19
C GLN A 80 -7.83 2.96 12.76
N ALA A 81 -6.94 3.88 13.15
CA ALA A 81 -5.78 3.54 13.97
C ALA A 81 -6.23 3.34 15.43
N SER A 82 -5.72 2.29 16.07
CA SER A 82 -5.92 2.02 17.49
C SER A 82 -4.95 2.83 18.36
N LYS A 83 -3.69 2.94 17.93
CA LYS A 83 -2.62 3.62 18.67
C LYS A 83 -1.58 4.17 17.72
N LEU A 84 -1.03 5.33 18.06
CA LEU A 84 0.11 5.95 17.39
C LEU A 84 1.32 5.95 18.33
N VAL A 85 2.49 5.61 17.81
CA VAL A 85 3.77 5.73 18.51
C VAL A 85 4.74 6.51 17.63
N GLN A 86 5.07 7.72 18.06
CA GLN A 86 6.05 8.56 17.39
C GLN A 86 7.46 8.19 17.87
N TYR A 87 8.38 8.03 16.93
CA TYR A 87 9.79 7.81 17.22
C TYR A 87 10.56 9.11 16.97
N PRO A 88 11.48 9.49 17.88
CA PRO A 88 12.28 10.69 17.69
C PRO A 88 13.03 10.62 16.36
N GLN A 89 13.03 11.74 15.64
CA GLN A 89 13.89 11.92 14.47
C GLN A 89 15.34 11.62 14.86
N ALA A 90 15.93 10.56 14.34
CA ALA A 90 17.37 10.56 14.14
C ALA A 90 17.62 11.52 12.97
N PRO A 91 18.34 12.65 13.14
CA PRO A 91 18.63 13.54 12.04
C PRO A 91 19.57 12.84 11.07
N ARG A 92 19.00 12.09 10.14
CA ARG A 92 19.69 11.56 8.96
C ARG A 92 19.07 12.21 7.74
N LEU A 93 19.27 13.51 7.60
CA LEU A 93 18.95 14.17 6.34
C LEU A 93 19.97 13.69 5.29
N GLY A 94 19.53 12.77 4.43
CA GLY A 94 20.30 12.29 3.27
C GLY A 94 21.43 11.31 3.58
N GLY A 95 21.43 10.68 4.77
CA GLY A 95 22.41 9.64 5.13
C GLY A 95 22.10 8.27 4.53
N ASP A 96 20.95 8.14 3.89
CA ASP A 96 20.37 6.92 3.33
C ASP A 96 20.09 7.07 1.82
N ARG A 97 20.82 7.98 1.16
CA ARG A 97 20.77 8.10 -0.30
C ARG A 97 21.19 6.78 -0.95
N ASP A 98 20.40 6.30 -1.90
CA ASP A 98 20.77 5.18 -2.76
C ASP A 98 21.76 5.59 -3.86
N GLU A 99 22.07 4.66 -4.77
CA GLU A 99 22.99 4.87 -5.90
C GLU A 99 22.52 5.96 -6.87
N HIS A 100 21.22 6.25 -6.91
CA HIS A 100 20.60 7.31 -7.70
C HIS A 100 20.47 8.62 -6.93
N GLY A 101 20.85 8.64 -5.65
CA GLY A 101 20.71 9.80 -4.76
C GLY A 101 19.33 9.94 -4.13
N CYS A 102 18.45 8.95 -4.28
CA CYS A 102 17.10 8.99 -3.72
C CYS A 102 17.12 8.71 -2.22
N ILE A 103 16.37 9.53 -1.47
CA ILE A 103 16.29 9.44 0.00
C ILE A 103 15.09 8.57 0.35
N GLY A 104 15.34 7.27 0.54
CA GLY A 104 14.29 6.29 0.84
C GLY A 104 13.50 6.63 2.11
N SER A 105 14.17 7.14 3.15
CA SER A 105 13.55 7.62 4.39
C SER A 105 12.67 8.86 4.21
N ALA A 106 12.74 9.55 3.08
CA ALA A 106 11.82 10.62 2.73
C ALA A 106 10.75 10.14 1.73
N GLY A 107 10.64 8.83 1.52
CA GLY A 107 9.69 8.18 0.61
C GLY A 107 10.03 8.31 -0.87
N TYR A 108 11.27 8.71 -1.20
CA TYR A 108 11.72 8.79 -2.58
C TYR A 108 12.26 7.44 -3.07
N VAL A 109 11.82 7.06 -4.26
CA VAL A 109 12.32 5.89 -5.00
C VAL A 109 12.73 6.34 -6.40
N TRP A 110 13.81 5.75 -6.92
CA TRP A 110 14.21 5.98 -8.30
C TRP A 110 13.17 5.41 -9.27
N CYS A 111 12.79 6.20 -10.26
CA CYS A 111 11.92 5.77 -11.34
C CYS A 111 12.65 5.82 -12.68
N GLU A 112 12.84 4.66 -13.29
CA GLU A 112 13.56 4.50 -14.54
C GLU A 112 12.86 5.18 -15.72
N VAL A 113 11.52 5.18 -15.73
CA VAL A 113 10.74 5.78 -16.81
C VAL A 113 10.61 7.30 -16.71
N GLN A 114 10.80 7.88 -15.51
CA GLN A 114 10.84 9.33 -15.30
C GLN A 114 12.26 9.90 -15.18
N LYS A 115 13.26 9.05 -14.91
CA LYS A 115 14.66 9.45 -14.63
C LYS A 115 14.77 10.45 -13.47
N ASP A 116 13.99 10.20 -12.43
CA ASP A 116 13.91 11.06 -11.26
C ASP A 116 13.64 10.25 -9.99
N CYS A 117 13.99 10.83 -8.84
CA CYS A 117 13.57 10.35 -7.53
C CYS A 117 12.14 10.83 -7.27
N ILE A 118 11.20 9.90 -7.22
CA ILE A 118 9.78 10.20 -7.08
C ILE A 118 9.20 9.66 -5.79
N ARG A 119 8.10 10.24 -5.35
CA ARG A 119 7.21 9.66 -4.35
C ARG A 119 6.04 9.00 -5.06
N LEU A 120 5.89 7.69 -4.87
CA LEU A 120 4.87 6.91 -5.59
C LEU A 120 3.44 7.41 -5.34
N PHE A 121 3.14 7.89 -4.14
CA PHE A 121 1.82 8.46 -3.83
C PHE A 121 1.56 9.84 -4.47
N GLU A 122 2.60 10.56 -4.87
CA GLU A 122 2.47 11.85 -5.56
C GLU A 122 2.43 11.69 -7.08
N LYS A 123 3.12 10.68 -7.62
CA LYS A 123 3.37 10.52 -9.06
C LYS A 123 2.73 9.29 -9.69
N GLY A 124 2.43 8.27 -8.89
CA GLY A 124 1.93 6.98 -9.35
C GLY A 124 0.43 6.80 -9.11
N ILE A 125 -0.16 5.89 -9.89
CA ILE A 125 -1.55 5.45 -9.70
C ILE A 125 -1.52 4.23 -8.80
N ARG A 126 -2.07 4.36 -7.58
CA ARG A 126 -2.18 3.24 -6.64
C ARG A 126 -3.26 2.26 -7.08
N THR A 127 -2.91 0.98 -7.08
CA THR A 127 -3.82 -0.14 -7.31
C THR A 127 -3.71 -1.13 -6.15
N GLU A 128 -4.77 -1.89 -5.91
CA GLU A 128 -4.86 -2.86 -4.82
C GLU A 128 -5.08 -4.27 -5.35
N ALA A 129 -4.51 -5.26 -4.65
CA ALA A 129 -4.69 -6.66 -5.02
C ALA A 129 -6.15 -7.10 -4.92
N VAL A 130 -6.66 -7.76 -5.95
CA VAL A 130 -8.08 -8.17 -5.99
C VAL A 130 -8.38 -9.41 -5.14
N ASN A 131 -7.36 -10.15 -4.74
CA ASN A 131 -7.49 -11.37 -3.93
C ASN A 131 -7.75 -11.09 -2.42
N GLY A 132 -7.94 -9.83 -2.03
CA GLY A 132 -8.13 -9.43 -0.63
C GLY A 132 -6.85 -9.56 0.23
N GLY A 133 -5.69 -9.61 -0.42
CA GLY A 133 -4.39 -9.40 0.19
C GLY A 133 -4.16 -7.93 0.55
N GLU A 134 -3.10 -7.67 1.33
CA GLU A 134 -2.70 -6.31 1.76
C GLU A 134 -1.70 -5.67 0.79
N THR A 135 -1.51 -6.24 -0.39
CA THR A 135 -0.52 -5.80 -1.36
C THR A 135 -1.11 -4.80 -2.35
N SER A 136 -0.24 -3.92 -2.83
CA SER A 136 -0.57 -2.81 -3.71
C SER A 136 0.50 -2.73 -4.80
N ALA A 137 0.13 -2.11 -5.90
CA ALA A 137 1.05 -1.77 -6.96
C ALA A 137 0.83 -0.33 -7.41
N PHE A 138 1.91 0.40 -7.70
CA PHE A 138 1.85 1.72 -8.31
C PHE A 138 2.20 1.62 -9.79
N ILE A 139 1.39 2.28 -10.62
CA ILE A 139 1.65 2.45 -12.05
C ILE A 139 2.21 3.86 -12.25
N VAL A 140 3.44 3.97 -12.74
CA VAL A 140 4.07 5.26 -13.04
C VAL A 140 4.34 5.33 -14.55
N PHE A 141 3.74 6.31 -15.23
CA PHE A 141 3.98 6.50 -16.67
C PHE A 141 5.22 7.35 -16.92
N SER A 142 5.91 7.08 -18.03
CA SER A 142 6.87 8.02 -18.61
C SER A 142 6.17 9.32 -19.02
N PRO A 143 6.88 10.46 -19.13
CA PRO A 143 6.28 11.74 -19.49
C PRO A 143 5.50 11.74 -20.82
N ASP A 144 5.91 10.92 -21.79
CA ASP A 144 5.27 10.71 -23.10
C ASP A 144 4.24 9.56 -23.11
N SER A 145 4.06 8.91 -21.95
CA SER A 145 3.23 7.73 -21.73
C SER A 145 3.56 6.54 -22.63
N THR A 146 4.76 6.49 -23.24
CA THR A 146 5.18 5.35 -24.06
C THR A 146 5.62 4.16 -23.21
N ARG A 147 5.98 4.40 -21.95
CA ARG A 147 6.37 3.37 -20.99
C ARG A 147 5.62 3.51 -19.69
N ALA A 148 5.50 2.41 -18.96
CA ALA A 148 5.01 2.38 -17.60
C ALA A 148 5.96 1.55 -16.73
N GLU A 149 6.25 2.01 -15.52
CA GLU A 149 6.97 1.25 -14.50
C GLU A 149 6.01 0.84 -13.40
N LEU A 150 6.05 -0.43 -13.04
CA LEU A 150 5.27 -1.03 -11.96
C LEU A 150 6.13 -1.16 -10.71
N PHE A 151 5.62 -0.65 -9.59
CA PHE A 151 6.25 -0.79 -8.27
C PHE A 151 5.34 -1.61 -7.36
N PHE A 152 5.86 -2.67 -6.74
CA PHE A 152 5.06 -3.60 -5.92
C PHE A 152 5.41 -3.50 -4.44
N SER A 153 4.39 -3.46 -3.57
CA SER A 153 4.61 -3.39 -2.12
C SER A 153 5.00 -4.72 -1.48
N ASP A 154 5.03 -5.82 -2.23
CA ASP A 154 5.43 -7.15 -1.75
C ASP A 154 6.87 -7.56 -2.12
N LYS A 155 7.69 -6.57 -2.50
CA LYS A 155 9.11 -6.73 -2.85
C LYS A 155 9.37 -7.55 -4.13
N GLN A 156 8.34 -7.77 -4.95
CA GLN A 156 8.59 -8.18 -6.34
C GLN A 156 9.44 -7.12 -7.06
N PRO A 157 10.31 -7.51 -8.00
CA PRO A 157 11.05 -6.55 -8.81
C PRO A 157 10.12 -5.61 -9.56
N ASN A 158 10.54 -4.36 -9.74
CA ASN A 158 9.83 -3.43 -10.60
C ASN A 158 9.85 -3.93 -12.05
N GLU A 159 8.77 -3.69 -12.78
CA GLU A 159 8.64 -4.08 -14.18
C GLU A 159 8.42 -2.85 -15.06
N ILE A 160 9.15 -2.74 -16.17
CA ILE A 160 8.95 -1.69 -17.18
C ILE A 160 8.21 -2.30 -18.37
N LEU A 161 7.12 -1.65 -18.76
CA LEU A 161 6.21 -2.08 -19.81
C LEU A 161 6.16 -1.04 -20.93
N GLU A 162 5.99 -1.50 -22.17
CA GLU A 162 5.94 -0.65 -23.36
C GLU A 162 4.51 -0.49 -23.85
N ARG A 163 4.15 0.73 -24.27
CA ARG A 163 2.81 1.04 -24.76
C ARG A 163 2.60 0.44 -26.14
N ARG A 164 1.47 -0.24 -26.32
CA ARG A 164 0.94 -0.69 -27.61
C ARG A 164 -0.49 -0.21 -27.83
N SER A 165 -0.85 -0.05 -29.10
CA SER A 165 -2.23 0.23 -29.50
C SER A 165 -3.03 -1.08 -29.59
N LEU A 166 -4.30 -1.05 -29.17
CA LEU A 166 -5.20 -2.20 -29.26
C LEU A 166 -6.08 -2.11 -30.52
N PRO A 167 -6.40 -3.24 -31.19
CA PRO A 167 -7.30 -3.24 -32.34
C PRO A 167 -8.71 -2.70 -32.03
N SER A 168 -9.17 -2.89 -30.79
CA SER A 168 -10.45 -2.37 -30.28
C SER A 168 -10.44 -0.86 -29.98
N GLY A 169 -9.31 -0.18 -30.21
CA GLY A 169 -9.06 1.15 -29.69
C GLY A 169 -8.51 1.14 -28.25
N GLY A 170 -7.83 2.23 -27.89
CA GLY A 170 -7.14 2.39 -26.61
C GLY A 170 -5.73 1.80 -26.61
N TYR A 171 -5.14 1.76 -25.40
CA TYR A 171 -3.75 1.37 -25.18
C TYR A 171 -3.64 0.27 -24.13
N ALA A 172 -2.58 -0.51 -24.25
CA ALA A 172 -2.10 -1.39 -23.20
C ALA A 172 -0.61 -1.15 -23.00
N TRP A 173 -0.10 -1.41 -21.80
CA TRP A 173 1.33 -1.49 -21.54
C TRP A 173 1.65 -2.93 -21.14
N ASN A 174 2.55 -3.56 -21.89
CA ASN A 174 3.07 -4.89 -21.60
C ASN A 174 4.48 -5.05 -22.22
N VAL A 175 5.12 -6.19 -21.97
CA VAL A 175 6.28 -6.62 -22.76
C VAL A 175 5.76 -7.65 -23.78
N GLU A 176 6.35 -7.71 -24.97
CA GLU A 176 5.96 -8.70 -25.99
C GLU A 176 6.46 -10.11 -25.62
N ASP A 177 5.90 -10.65 -24.54
CA ASP A 177 6.08 -12.02 -24.06
C ASP A 177 4.80 -12.47 -23.34
N ASP A 178 4.42 -13.75 -23.48
CA ASP A 178 3.09 -14.29 -23.16
C ASP A 178 2.76 -14.35 -21.65
N ASP A 179 3.78 -14.18 -20.82
CA ASP A 179 3.73 -14.30 -19.37
C ASP A 179 3.74 -12.95 -18.61
N THR A 180 3.77 -11.84 -19.36
CA THR A 180 4.00 -10.50 -18.79
C THR A 180 2.75 -9.87 -18.20
N LYS A 181 2.94 -8.94 -17.25
CA LYS A 181 1.86 -8.11 -16.73
C LYS A 181 1.38 -7.16 -17.82
N ASN A 182 0.08 -6.94 -17.84
CA ASN A 182 -0.62 -6.13 -18.81
C ASN A 182 -1.45 -5.07 -18.09
N VAL A 183 -1.09 -3.80 -18.33
CA VAL A 183 -1.74 -2.62 -17.76
C VAL A 183 -2.75 -2.05 -18.74
N ARG A 184 -3.98 -1.84 -18.28
CA ARG A 184 -5.07 -1.28 -19.09
C ARG A 184 -5.96 -0.34 -18.27
N LEU A 185 -6.51 0.66 -18.96
CA LEU A 185 -7.63 1.45 -18.47
C LEU A 185 -8.93 0.75 -18.87
N VAL A 186 -9.69 0.26 -17.90
CA VAL A 186 -10.95 -0.47 -18.09
C VAL A 186 -12.01 0.19 -17.25
N ASP A 187 -13.12 0.62 -17.86
CA ASP A 187 -14.22 1.31 -17.19
C ASP A 187 -13.79 2.50 -16.32
N GLY A 188 -12.77 3.24 -16.77
CA GLY A 188 -12.21 4.40 -16.06
C GLY A 188 -11.26 4.07 -14.92
N LEU A 189 -10.98 2.78 -14.67
CA LEU A 189 -10.05 2.31 -13.64
C LEU A 189 -8.81 1.67 -14.24
N TRP A 190 -7.66 1.98 -13.67
CA TRP A 190 -6.43 1.30 -14.05
C TRP A 190 -6.38 -0.12 -13.48
N THR A 191 -6.00 -1.08 -14.32
CA THR A 191 -5.94 -2.50 -13.98
C THR A 191 -4.60 -3.07 -14.37
N ILE A 192 -4.11 -4.01 -13.56
CA ILE A 192 -2.95 -4.84 -13.86
C ILE A 192 -3.46 -6.28 -13.92
N SER A 193 -3.22 -6.93 -15.05
CA SER A 193 -3.58 -8.32 -15.31
C SER A 193 -2.33 -9.13 -15.62
N GLN A 194 -2.33 -10.44 -15.35
CA GLN A 194 -1.27 -11.34 -15.77
C GLN A 194 -1.91 -12.62 -16.31
N ARG A 195 -1.52 -13.03 -17.51
CA ARG A 195 -2.11 -14.20 -18.21
C ARG A 195 -3.65 -14.17 -18.32
N GLY A 196 -4.24 -12.97 -18.39
CA GLY A 196 -5.69 -12.76 -18.45
C GLY A 196 -6.38 -12.63 -17.09
N ASP A 197 -5.71 -12.99 -15.99
CA ASP A 197 -6.26 -12.83 -14.65
C ASP A 197 -6.01 -11.41 -14.13
N LEU A 198 -7.07 -10.74 -13.65
CA LEU A 198 -6.95 -9.46 -12.97
C LEU A 198 -6.24 -9.69 -11.62
N ILE A 199 -5.14 -8.98 -11.38
CA ILE A 199 -4.36 -9.10 -10.14
C ILE A 199 -4.38 -7.84 -9.30
N TYR A 200 -4.38 -6.65 -9.91
CA TYR A 200 -4.54 -5.37 -9.21
C TYR A 200 -5.55 -4.46 -9.90
N THR A 201 -6.28 -3.67 -9.12
CA THR A 201 -7.23 -2.67 -9.63
C THR A 201 -7.15 -1.37 -8.85
N GLN A 202 -7.26 -0.24 -9.55
CA GLN A 202 -7.43 1.07 -8.94
C GLN A 202 -8.78 1.11 -8.20
N LYS A 203 -8.81 1.68 -7.00
CA LYS A 203 -10.07 2.00 -6.35
C LYS A 203 -10.70 3.20 -7.02
N ALA A 204 -12.00 3.13 -7.27
CA ALA A 204 -12.78 4.30 -7.63
C ALA A 204 -12.67 5.33 -6.49
N GLU A 205 -12.23 6.55 -6.80
CA GLU A 205 -12.33 7.64 -5.86
C GLU A 205 -13.82 7.95 -5.68
N ASN A 206 -14.33 7.76 -4.47
CA ASN A 206 -15.64 8.28 -4.08
C ASN A 206 -15.51 9.81 -4.05
N LYS A 207 -15.84 10.46 -5.16
CA LYS A 207 -16.01 11.91 -5.22
C LYS A 207 -17.24 12.35 -4.44
#